data_AF-A0A1X1G4M1-F1
#
_entry.id   AF-A0A1X1G4M1-F1
#
_cell.length_a   1.000
_cell.length_b   1.000
_cell.length_c   1.000
_cell.angle_alpha   90.00
_cell.angle_beta   90.00
_cell.angle_gamma   90.00
#
_symmetry.space_group_name_H-M   'P 1'
#
loop_
_entity.id
_entity.type
_entity.pdbx_description
1 polymer ?
#
loop_
_entity_poly.entity_id
_entity_poly.type
_entity_poly.pdbx_seq_one_letter_code
_entity_poly.pdbx_strand_id
1 'polypeptide(L)'
;MYRNLVNVAKDVVNLANKKELIERERRTYKVVLGDNLEVPDEIKVFSNQIIELLMNLHLEEILALQTIMYLGRDKNIEQKSPDEIFFARFDVVKSLSQDSKETEVFYMIDKPLGEYLTEGYRILGIKL
;
A
#
# COMPACT_ATOMS: atom_id res chain seq x y z
N MET A 1 -7.98 14.17 6.93
CA MET A 1 -7.18 13.92 5.71
C MET A 1 -7.22 12.45 5.32
N TYR A 2 -6.64 11.53 6.10
CA TYR A 2 -6.61 10.09 5.78
C TYR A 2 -7.99 9.43 5.60
N ARG A 3 -9.02 9.91 6.31
CA ARG A 3 -10.41 9.42 6.16
C ARG A 3 -10.98 9.58 4.74
N ASN A 4 -10.51 10.57 3.99
CA ASN A 4 -10.99 10.81 2.62
C ASN A 4 -10.42 9.79 1.64
N LEU A 5 -9.33 9.13 2.00
CA LEU A 5 -8.62 8.16 1.16
C LEU A 5 -9.13 6.73 1.35
N VAL A 6 -10.12 6.52 2.22
CA VAL A 6 -10.63 5.19 2.56
C VAL A 6 -11.15 4.44 1.33
N ASN A 7 -11.91 5.11 0.45
CA ASN A 7 -12.44 4.45 -0.75
C ASN A 7 -11.32 4.01 -1.69
N VAL A 8 -10.37 4.91 -1.96
CA VAL A 8 -9.20 4.59 -2.79
C VAL A 8 -8.37 3.48 -2.14
N ALA A 9 -8.18 3.50 -0.83
CA ALA A 9 -7.48 2.47 -0.10
C ALA A 9 -8.17 1.11 -0.18
N LYS A 10 -9.51 1.05 -0.13
CA LYS A 10 -10.26 -0.21 -0.33
C LYS A 10 -10.01 -0.79 -1.72
N ASP A 11 -10.07 0.04 -2.76
CA ASP A 11 -9.84 -0.40 -4.13
C ASP A 11 -8.40 -0.89 -4.31
N VAL A 12 -7.43 -0.13 -3.80
CA VAL A 12 -6.01 -0.51 -3.81
C VAL A 12 -5.78 -1.82 -3.04
N VAL A 13 -6.34 -1.98 -1.85
CA VAL A 13 -6.21 -3.21 -1.04
C VAL A 13 -6.84 -4.40 -1.76
N ASN A 14 -8.01 -4.24 -2.37
CA ASN A 14 -8.66 -5.31 -3.13
C ASN A 14 -7.81 -5.79 -4.29
N LEU A 15 -7.20 -4.87 -5.05
CA LEU A 15 -6.32 -5.21 -6.16
C LEU A 15 -4.99 -5.81 -5.67
N ALA A 16 -4.40 -5.25 -4.63
CA ALA A 16 -3.15 -5.73 -4.03
C ALA A 16 -3.31 -7.15 -3.48
N ASN A 17 -4.41 -7.45 -2.77
CA ASN A 17 -4.67 -8.79 -2.25
C ASN A 17 -4.85 -9.83 -3.37
N LYS A 18 -5.50 -9.47 -4.48
CA LYS A 18 -5.61 -10.35 -5.66
C LYS A 18 -4.25 -10.63 -6.28
N LYS A 19 -3.43 -9.58 -6.47
CA LYS A 19 -2.05 -9.70 -6.94
C LYS A 19 -1.22 -10.61 -6.04
N GLU A 20 -1.24 -10.38 -4.72
CA GLU A 20 -0.47 -11.15 -3.74
C GLU A 20 -0.88 -12.62 -3.67
N LEU A 21 -2.17 -12.93 -3.86
CA LEU A 21 -2.67 -14.31 -3.94
C LEU A 21 -2.02 -15.04 -5.12
N ILE A 22 -2.04 -14.45 -6.32
CA ILE A 22 -1.43 -15.04 -7.52
C ILE A 22 0.08 -15.21 -7.34
N GLU A 23 0.76 -14.21 -6.77
CA GLU A 23 2.19 -14.29 -6.46
C GLU A 23 2.52 -15.40 -5.45
N ARG A 24 1.66 -15.63 -4.46
CA ARG A 24 1.82 -16.70 -3.48
C ARG A 24 1.58 -18.08 -4.10
N GLU A 25 0.55 -18.23 -4.91
CA GLU A 25 0.28 -19.46 -5.66
C GLU A 25 1.45 -19.79 -6.58
N ARG A 26 1.94 -18.82 -7.36
CA ARG A 26 3.11 -18.99 -8.22
C ARG A 26 4.36 -19.38 -7.43
N ARG A 27 4.64 -18.75 -6.28
CA ARG A 27 5.77 -19.15 -5.41
C ARG A 27 5.63 -20.60 -4.96
N THR A 28 4.41 -21.01 -4.61
CA THR A 28 4.11 -22.39 -4.23
C THR A 28 4.38 -23.35 -5.40
N TYR A 29 3.88 -23.05 -6.60
CA TYR A 29 4.14 -23.85 -7.79
C TYR A 29 5.62 -23.86 -8.20
N LYS A 30 6.35 -22.75 -8.04
CA LYS A 30 7.79 -22.66 -8.32
C LYS A 30 8.57 -23.64 -7.43
N VAL A 31 8.22 -23.70 -6.14
CA VAL A 31 8.83 -24.65 -5.20
C VAL A 31 8.54 -26.11 -5.57
N VAL A 32 7.37 -26.39 -6.17
CA VAL A 32 6.94 -27.76 -6.52
C VAL A 32 7.41 -28.20 -7.91
N LEU A 33 7.45 -27.30 -8.90
CA LEU A 33 7.60 -27.60 -10.34
C LEU A 33 8.87 -27.00 -10.97
N GLY A 34 9.63 -26.15 -10.25
CA GLY A 34 10.84 -25.49 -10.76
C GLY A 34 10.62 -24.10 -11.37
N ASP A 35 11.70 -23.51 -11.90
CA ASP A 35 11.85 -22.06 -12.14
C ASP A 35 11.20 -21.50 -13.43
N ASN A 36 10.55 -22.32 -14.26
CA ASN A 36 10.05 -21.90 -15.58
C ASN A 36 8.60 -21.35 -15.59
N LEU A 37 8.14 -20.75 -14.49
CA LEU A 37 6.81 -20.14 -14.43
C LEU A 37 6.86 -18.68 -14.89
N GLU A 38 6.30 -18.42 -16.07
CA GLU A 38 6.04 -17.06 -16.58
C GLU A 38 5.24 -16.23 -15.56
N VAL A 39 5.45 -14.91 -15.59
CA VAL A 39 4.64 -13.98 -14.79
C VAL A 39 3.25 -13.93 -15.43
N PRO A 40 2.17 -14.30 -14.73
CA PRO A 40 0.82 -14.17 -15.28
C PRO A 40 0.53 -12.72 -15.66
N ASP A 41 -0.05 -12.50 -16.83
CA ASP A 41 -0.45 -11.17 -17.32
C ASP A 41 -1.33 -10.43 -16.30
N GLU A 42 -2.10 -11.16 -15.49
CA GLU A 42 -2.94 -10.66 -14.41
C GLU A 42 -2.18 -9.84 -13.36
N ILE A 43 -0.95 -10.24 -12.99
CA ILE A 43 -0.12 -9.49 -12.02
C ILE A 43 0.21 -8.10 -12.58
N LYS A 44 0.51 -8.04 -13.88
CA LYS A 44 0.80 -6.79 -14.58
C LYS A 44 -0.45 -5.92 -14.69
N VAL A 45 -1.60 -6.53 -15.01
CA VAL A 45 -2.90 -5.84 -15.05
C VAL A 45 -3.24 -5.22 -13.69
N PHE A 46 -3.15 -5.98 -12.60
CA PHE A 46 -3.44 -5.45 -11.27
C PHE A 46 -2.45 -4.36 -10.84
N SER A 47 -1.16 -4.53 -11.15
CA SER A 47 -0.15 -3.50 -10.85
C SER A 47 -0.46 -2.19 -11.59
N ASN A 48 -0.82 -2.26 -12.88
CA ASN A 48 -1.20 -1.10 -13.67
C ASN A 48 -2.46 -0.42 -13.12
N GLN A 49 -3.48 -1.18 -12.73
CA GLN A 49 -4.70 -0.63 -12.14
C GLN A 49 -4.42 0.08 -10.80
N ILE A 50 -3.54 -0.48 -9.96
CA ILE A 50 -3.12 0.18 -8.72
C ILE A 50 -2.37 1.48 -9.04
N ILE A 51 -1.44 1.46 -10.00
CA ILE A 51 -0.71 2.66 -10.43
C ILE A 51 -1.67 3.73 -10.92
N GLU A 52 -2.64 3.39 -11.78
CA GLU A 52 -3.64 4.33 -12.30
C GLU A 52 -4.46 4.98 -11.17
N LEU A 53 -4.93 4.18 -10.20
CA LEU A 53 -5.65 4.70 -9.04
C LEU A 53 -4.81 5.70 -8.23
N LEU A 54 -3.55 5.35 -7.97
CA LEU A 54 -2.64 6.21 -7.19
C LEU A 54 -2.25 7.47 -7.98
N MET A 55 -2.01 7.37 -9.29
CA MET A 55 -1.63 8.51 -10.12
C MET A 55 -2.73 9.57 -10.25
N ASN A 56 -3.98 9.22 -9.99
CA ASN A 56 -5.09 10.18 -9.90
C ASN A 56 -5.11 11.01 -8.61
N LEU A 57 -4.33 10.63 -7.60
CA LEU A 57 -4.19 11.39 -6.36
C LEU A 57 -3.18 12.53 -6.50
N HIS A 58 -3.29 13.52 -5.61
CA HIS A 58 -2.27 14.53 -5.41
C HIS A 58 -1.08 13.96 -4.61
N LEU A 59 0.09 14.59 -4.73
CA LEU A 59 1.30 14.14 -4.00
C LEU A 59 1.05 14.04 -2.49
N GLU A 60 0.36 15.02 -1.90
CA GLU A 60 0.08 15.02 -0.47
C GLU A 60 -0.79 13.82 -0.03
N GLU A 61 -1.71 13.39 -0.90
CA GLU A 61 -2.55 12.21 -0.68
C GLU A 61 -1.76 10.90 -0.83
N ILE A 62 -0.78 10.86 -1.75
CA ILE A 62 0.17 9.75 -1.86
C ILE A 62 1.00 9.63 -0.59
N LEU A 63 1.56 10.73 -0.08
CA LEU A 63 2.32 10.74 1.16
C LEU A 63 1.44 10.34 2.37
N ALA A 64 0.16 10.70 2.35
CA ALA A 64 -0.79 10.26 3.35
C ALA A 64 -1.02 8.74 3.29
N LEU A 65 -1.20 8.15 2.10
CA LEU A 65 -1.31 6.69 1.95
C LEU A 65 -0.02 5.97 2.33
N GLN A 66 1.15 6.50 1.95
CA GLN A 66 2.43 5.96 2.38
C GLN A 66 2.59 6.01 3.90
N THR A 67 2.14 7.08 4.54
CA THR A 67 2.13 7.20 6.01
C THR A 67 1.33 6.05 6.63
N ILE A 68 0.13 5.78 6.11
CA ILE A 68 -0.71 4.67 6.58
C ILE A 68 -0.05 3.32 6.31
N MET A 69 0.54 3.13 5.12
CA MET A 69 1.31 1.95 4.78
C MET A 69 2.48 1.72 5.76
N TYR A 70 3.23 2.76 6.12
CA TYR A 70 4.32 2.64 7.08
C TYR A 70 3.84 2.33 8.49
N LEU A 71 2.71 2.90 8.92
CA LEU A 71 2.08 2.52 10.20
C LEU A 71 1.77 1.01 10.23
N GLY A 72 1.16 0.48 9.15
CA GLY A 72 0.82 -0.94 9.07
C GLY A 72 2.04 -1.86 8.87
N ARG A 73 3.11 -1.38 8.25
CA ARG A 73 4.40 -2.08 8.19
C ARG A 73 5.03 -2.22 9.58
N ASP A 74 5.12 -1.11 10.30
CA ASP A 74 5.83 -1.03 11.57
C ASP A 74 5.02 -1.69 12.70
N LYS A 75 3.68 -1.74 12.57
CA LYS A 75 2.74 -2.35 13.52
C LYS A 75 2.87 -1.81 14.95
N ASN A 76 3.42 -0.61 15.09
CA ASN A 76 3.63 0.02 16.39
C ASN A 76 2.30 0.58 16.91
N ILE A 77 1.81 -0.01 17.99
CA ILE A 77 0.62 0.48 18.69
C ILE A 77 1.07 1.55 19.68
N GLU A 78 0.86 2.81 19.33
CA GLU A 78 1.12 3.94 20.22
C GLU A 78 -0.10 4.24 21.10
N GLN A 79 0.12 4.58 22.38
CA GLN A 79 -0.94 5.07 23.27
C GLN A 79 -1.25 6.55 22.99
N LYS A 80 -1.70 6.84 21.77
CA LYS A 80 -2.08 8.19 21.30
C LYS A 80 -3.38 8.11 20.52
N SER A 81 -4.04 9.25 20.30
CA SER A 81 -5.20 9.29 19.41
C SER A 81 -4.80 8.98 17.96
N PRO A 82 -5.71 8.42 17.13
CA PRO A 82 -5.42 8.16 15.71
C PRO A 82 -4.88 9.37 14.95
N ASP A 83 -5.39 10.57 15.24
CA ASP A 83 -4.94 11.78 14.56
C ASP A 83 -3.52 12.17 14.98
N GLU A 84 -3.16 12.06 16.26
CA GLU A 84 -1.79 12.29 16.72
C GLU A 84 -0.79 11.29 16.11
N ILE A 85 -1.18 10.01 16.02
CA ILE A 85 -0.36 8.97 15.38
C ILE A 85 -0.14 9.33 13.91
N PHE A 86 -1.23 9.65 13.19
CA PHE A 86 -1.16 9.97 11.78
C PHE A 86 -0.30 11.21 11.51
N PHE A 87 -0.56 12.33 12.18
CA PHE A 87 0.13 13.58 11.90
C PHE A 87 1.61 13.53 12.28
N ALA A 88 1.96 12.89 13.42
CA ALA A 88 3.36 12.72 13.80
C ALA A 88 4.15 11.91 12.76
N ARG A 89 3.54 10.85 12.20
CA ARG A 89 4.18 10.05 11.14
C ARG A 89 4.18 10.76 9.80
N PHE A 90 3.11 11.48 9.48
CA PHE A 90 2.96 12.22 8.23
C PHE A 90 4.03 13.30 8.08
N ASP A 91 4.32 14.05 9.15
CA ASP A 91 5.37 15.07 9.13
C ASP A 91 6.75 14.46 8.83
N VAL A 92 7.04 13.28 9.41
CA VAL A 92 8.27 12.54 9.13
C VAL A 92 8.33 12.13 7.66
N VAL A 93 7.29 11.47 7.14
CA VAL A 93 7.21 11.03 5.73
C VAL A 93 7.36 12.22 4.79
N LYS A 94 6.64 13.31 5.04
CA LYS A 94 6.68 14.53 4.23
C LYS A 94 8.05 15.19 4.24
N SER A 95 8.76 15.19 5.37
CA SER A 95 10.12 15.73 5.45
C SER A 95 11.17 14.89 4.72
N LEU A 96 10.93 13.59 4.58
CA LEU A 96 11.81 12.65 3.87
C LEU A 96 11.50 12.58 2.37
N SER A 97 10.31 12.98 1.96
CA SER A 97 9.90 13.03 0.55
C SER A 97 10.58 14.20 -0.16
N GLN A 98 11.47 13.87 -1.09
CA GLN A 98 12.11 14.82 -2.01
C GLN A 98 11.86 14.47 -3.47
N ASP A 99 11.13 13.38 -3.71
CA ASP A 99 10.98 12.77 -5.02
C ASP A 99 9.70 13.24 -5.73
N SER A 100 9.60 12.91 -7.01
CA SER A 100 8.38 13.16 -7.79
C SER A 100 7.22 12.28 -7.33
N LYS A 101 5.97 12.72 -7.57
CA LYS A 101 4.77 11.91 -7.28
C LYS A 101 4.85 10.51 -7.90
N GLU A 102 5.34 10.41 -9.13
CA GLU A 102 5.49 9.15 -9.84
C GLU A 102 6.45 8.21 -9.11
N THR A 103 7.60 8.73 -8.69
CA THR A 103 8.57 7.98 -7.87
C THR A 103 7.95 7.49 -6.57
N GLU A 104 7.21 8.36 -5.87
CA GLU A 104 6.53 8.01 -4.62
C GLU A 104 5.47 6.91 -4.80
N VAL A 105 4.73 6.94 -5.92
CA VAL A 105 3.79 5.86 -6.29
C VAL A 105 4.55 4.55 -6.48
N PHE A 106 5.66 4.56 -7.24
CA PHE A 106 6.44 3.35 -7.48
C PHE A 106 7.00 2.72 -6.20
N TYR A 107 7.39 3.52 -5.20
CA TYR A 107 7.83 2.99 -3.92
C TYR A 107 6.77 2.15 -3.20
N MET A 108 5.48 2.39 -3.47
CA MET A 108 4.35 1.66 -2.89
C MET A 108 4.07 0.32 -3.59
N ILE A 109 4.20 0.24 -4.92
CA ILE A 109 3.72 -0.89 -5.74
C ILE A 109 4.41 -2.22 -5.42
N ASP A 110 5.68 -2.15 -5.01
CA ASP A 110 6.51 -3.34 -4.71
C ASP A 110 6.40 -3.78 -3.24
N LYS A 111 5.52 -3.15 -2.46
CA LYS A 111 5.28 -3.50 -1.06
C LYS A 111 4.05 -4.40 -0.95
N PRO A 112 3.91 -5.18 0.14
CA PRO A 112 2.68 -5.91 0.46
C PRO A 112 1.58 -4.92 0.87
N LEU A 113 1.12 -4.15 -0.11
CA LEU A 113 0.33 -2.95 0.06
C LEU A 113 -1.04 -3.28 0.65
N GLY A 114 -1.57 -4.47 0.33
CA GLY A 114 -2.82 -4.99 0.89
C GLY A 114 -2.74 -5.14 2.40
N GLU A 115 -1.73 -5.86 2.89
CA GLU A 115 -1.47 -6.04 4.32
C GLU A 115 -1.19 -4.70 5.01
N TYR A 116 -0.27 -3.91 4.46
CA TYR A 116 0.18 -2.67 5.10
C TYR A 116 -0.91 -1.61 5.21
N LEU A 117 -1.72 -1.40 4.17
CA LEU A 117 -2.82 -0.45 4.26
C LEU A 117 -3.92 -0.97 5.20
N THR A 118 -4.26 -2.25 5.13
CA THR A 118 -5.27 -2.84 6.03
C THR A 118 -4.88 -2.65 7.49
N GLU A 119 -3.64 -2.96 7.82
CA GLU A 119 -3.13 -2.85 9.19
C GLU A 119 -2.96 -1.38 9.63
N GLY A 120 -2.48 -0.51 8.72
CA GLY A 120 -2.34 0.91 9.00
C GLY A 120 -3.68 1.59 9.30
N TYR A 121 -4.72 1.31 8.51
CA TYR A 121 -6.07 1.82 8.79
C TYR A 121 -6.64 1.24 10.08
N ARG A 122 -6.36 -0.04 10.40
CA ARG A 122 -6.75 -0.67 11.67
C ARG A 122 -6.15 0.07 12.87
N ILE A 123 -4.86 0.44 12.82
CA ILE A 123 -4.18 1.24 13.85
C ILE A 123 -4.87 2.60 14.03
N LEU A 124 -5.33 3.20 12.93
CA LEU A 124 -6.09 4.46 12.95
C LEU A 124 -7.57 4.30 13.31
N GLY A 125 -8.01 3.10 13.71
CA GLY A 125 -9.39 2.82 14.12
C GLY A 125 -10.39 2.81 12.96
N ILE A 126 -9.95 2.55 11.72
CA ILE A 126 -10.77 2.48 10.53
C ILE A 126 -10.76 1.06 9.96
N LYS A 127 -11.94 0.54 9.65
CA LYS A 127 -12.10 -0.73 8.95
C LYS A 127 -12.22 -0.49 7.45
N LEU A 128 -11.32 -1.08 6.67
CA LEU A 128 -11.43 -1.16 5.22
C LEU A 128 -12.45 -2.24 4.81
#